data_AF-A0A1W9TKG6-F1
#
_entry.id   AF-A0A1W9TKG6-F1
#
_cell.length_a   1.000
_cell.length_b   1.000
_cell.length_c   1.000
_cell.angle_alpha   90.00
_cell.angle_beta   90.00
_cell.angle_gamma   90.00
#
_symmetry.space_group_name_H-M   'P 1'
#
loop_
_entity.id
_entity.type
_entity.pdbx_description
1 polymer ?
#
loop_
_entity_poly.entity_id
_entity_poly.type
_entity_poly.pdbx_seq_one_letter_code
_entity_poly.pdbx_strand_id
1 'polypeptide(L)'
;MEKEIFEYIDYFTPNEEEFKYLAEKFFGLNPEENLKETLRKFFELGVKNILLKQGGKDIILYNRNSILKIPVFKMENVVDTTAAGDVFNGALAVALEENKNIKEAIRFASAAAGISVTRKGAQSSIPNREEVEEFLKEKFS
;
A
#
# COMPACT_ATOMS: atom_id res chain seq x y z
N MET A 1 -12.64 -10.87 -10.02
CA MET A 1 -13.01 -9.51 -9.59
C MET A 1 -13.82 -8.88 -10.70
N GLU A 2 -15.04 -8.46 -10.36
CA GLU A 2 -15.97 -7.75 -11.25
C GLU A 2 -15.83 -6.23 -11.03
N LYS A 3 -16.31 -5.39 -11.94
CA LYS A 3 -16.10 -3.93 -11.85
C LYS A 3 -16.92 -3.28 -10.74
N GLU A 4 -18.02 -3.91 -10.38
CA GLU A 4 -19.04 -3.44 -9.45
C GLU A 4 -18.51 -3.39 -8.01
N ILE A 5 -17.49 -4.20 -7.67
CA ILE A 5 -16.91 -4.18 -6.32
C ILE A 5 -16.21 -2.85 -6.00
N PHE A 6 -15.67 -2.16 -7.02
CA PHE A 6 -14.87 -0.95 -6.83
C PHE A 6 -15.66 0.21 -6.22
N GLU A 7 -16.99 0.22 -6.38
CA GLU A 7 -17.86 1.22 -5.78
C GLU A 7 -17.83 1.19 -4.25
N TYR A 8 -17.57 0.01 -3.69
CA TYR A 8 -17.56 -0.23 -2.24
C TYR A 8 -16.15 -0.12 -1.62
N ILE A 9 -15.13 0.24 -2.41
CA ILE A 9 -13.74 0.26 -1.95
C ILE A 9 -13.33 1.66 -1.48
N ASP A 10 -13.18 1.82 -0.16
CA ASP A 10 -12.59 3.02 0.44
C ASP A 10 -11.08 3.13 0.16
N TYR A 11 -10.35 2.01 0.30
CA TYR A 11 -8.91 1.92 0.06
C TYR A 11 -8.60 0.75 -0.87
N PHE A 12 -8.22 1.07 -2.09
CA PHE A 12 -7.69 0.12 -3.05
C PHE A 12 -6.16 0.09 -2.94
N THR A 13 -5.57 -1.04 -2.57
CA THR A 13 -4.14 -1.15 -2.24
C THR A 13 -3.35 -2.04 -3.22
N PRO A 14 -3.37 -1.78 -4.53
CA PRO A 14 -2.65 -2.62 -5.48
C PRO A 14 -1.13 -2.41 -5.39
N ASN A 15 -0.36 -3.45 -5.74
CA ASN A 15 1.02 -3.27 -6.17
C ASN A 15 1.10 -2.81 -7.65
N GLU A 16 2.31 -2.52 -8.16
CA GLU A 16 2.51 -2.06 -9.55
C GLU A 16 1.95 -3.05 -10.60
N GLU A 17 2.17 -4.35 -10.42
CA GLU A 17 1.73 -5.39 -11.35
C GLU A 17 0.21 -5.58 -11.33
N GLU A 18 -0.39 -5.60 -10.14
CA GLU A 18 -1.84 -5.67 -9.93
C GLU A 18 -2.54 -4.45 -10.53
N PHE A 19 -1.99 -3.25 -10.33
CA PHE A 19 -2.55 -2.02 -10.86
C PHE A 19 -2.51 -2.01 -12.39
N LYS A 20 -1.38 -2.44 -12.99
CA LYS A 20 -1.22 -2.60 -14.43
C LYS A 20 -2.22 -3.61 -15.00
N TYR A 21 -2.27 -4.80 -14.42
CA TYR A 21 -3.17 -5.86 -14.84
C TYR A 21 -4.64 -5.42 -14.82
N LEU A 22 -5.07 -4.75 -13.74
CA LEU A 22 -6.46 -4.32 -13.60
C LEU A 22 -6.79 -3.14 -14.52
N ALA A 23 -5.86 -2.23 -14.77
CA ALA A 23 -6.02 -1.15 -15.74
C ALA A 23 -6.18 -1.68 -17.17
N GLU A 24 -5.34 -2.64 -17.57
CA GLU A 24 -5.42 -3.28 -18.88
C GLU A 24 -6.72 -4.07 -19.01
N LYS A 25 -7.03 -4.91 -18.03
CA LYS A 25 -8.24 -5.75 -18.03
C LYS A 25 -9.54 -4.96 -18.11
N PHE A 26 -9.64 -3.85 -17.38
CA PHE A 26 -10.90 -3.13 -17.25
C PHE A 26 -11.05 -1.94 -18.19
N PHE A 27 -9.94 -1.35 -18.62
CA PHE A 27 -9.95 -0.11 -19.40
C PHE A 27 -9.13 -0.20 -20.68
N GLY A 28 -8.33 -1.25 -20.88
CA GLY A 28 -7.40 -1.34 -22.01
C GLY A 28 -6.27 -0.31 -21.94
N LEU A 29 -5.88 0.11 -20.73
CA LEU A 29 -4.89 1.17 -20.50
C LEU A 29 -3.60 0.62 -19.89
N ASN A 30 -2.46 1.18 -20.31
CA ASN A 30 -1.18 0.96 -19.65
C ASN A 30 -0.92 2.12 -18.66
N PRO A 31 -0.90 1.91 -17.33
CA PRO A 31 -0.67 3.00 -16.37
C PRO A 31 0.67 3.71 -16.52
N GLU A 32 1.68 3.08 -17.12
CA GLU A 32 2.97 3.72 -17.40
C GLU A 32 2.84 4.86 -18.42
N GLU A 33 1.87 4.75 -19.34
CA GLU A 33 1.60 5.74 -20.39
C GLU A 33 0.38 6.62 -20.06
N ASN A 34 -0.61 6.06 -19.36
CA ASN A 34 -1.93 6.65 -19.17
C ASN A 34 -2.33 6.81 -17.70
N LEU A 35 -1.37 7.02 -16.78
CA LEU A 35 -1.62 7.05 -15.34
C LEU A 35 -2.84 7.91 -14.93
N LYS A 36 -2.91 9.15 -15.42
CA LYS A 36 -3.99 10.08 -15.07
C LYS A 36 -5.36 9.56 -15.52
N GLU A 37 -5.44 8.96 -16.71
CA GLU A 37 -6.68 8.40 -17.22
C GLU A 37 -7.07 7.13 -16.46
N THR A 38 -6.11 6.24 -16.18
CA THR A 38 -6.33 5.05 -15.37
C THR A 38 -6.88 5.41 -13.99
N LEU A 39 -6.27 6.37 -13.30
CA LEU A 39 -6.74 6.84 -11.99
C LEU A 39 -8.18 7.40 -12.09
N ARG A 40 -8.44 8.23 -13.09
CA ARG A 40 -9.79 8.77 -13.35
C ARG A 40 -10.81 7.65 -13.51
N LYS A 41 -10.50 6.61 -14.30
CA LYS A 41 -11.40 5.47 -14.53
C LYS A 41 -11.70 4.70 -13.25
N PHE A 42 -10.70 4.44 -12.40
CA PHE A 42 -10.95 3.81 -11.09
C PHE A 42 -11.77 4.70 -10.15
N PHE A 43 -11.54 6.01 -10.14
CA PHE A 43 -12.38 6.93 -9.37
C PHE A 43 -13.82 7.00 -9.89
N GLU A 44 -14.02 6.92 -11.20
CA GLU A 44 -15.36 6.83 -11.83
C GLU A 44 -16.09 5.55 -11.44
N LEU A 45 -15.38 4.45 -11.18
CA LEU A 45 -15.96 3.23 -10.60
C LEU A 45 -16.28 3.34 -9.11
N GLY A 46 -15.95 4.46 -8.46
CA GLY A 46 -16.33 4.74 -7.06
C GLY A 46 -15.21 4.55 -6.03
N VAL A 47 -14.02 4.09 -6.42
CA VAL A 47 -12.86 3.99 -5.51
C VAL A 47 -12.56 5.36 -4.90
N LYS A 48 -12.39 5.42 -3.57
CA LYS A 48 -12.11 6.69 -2.89
C LYS A 48 -10.61 6.99 -2.82
N ASN A 49 -9.81 5.97 -2.50
CA ASN A 49 -8.37 6.08 -2.36
C ASN A 49 -7.67 4.93 -3.09
N ILE A 50 -6.65 5.25 -3.89
CA ILE A 50 -5.76 4.28 -4.54
C ILE A 50 -4.38 4.43 -3.92
N LEU A 51 -3.95 3.41 -3.19
CA LEU A 51 -2.67 3.37 -2.49
C LEU A 51 -1.73 2.42 -3.22
N LEU A 52 -0.93 2.97 -4.13
CA LEU A 52 -0.04 2.19 -4.99
C LEU A 52 1.23 1.81 -4.23
N LYS A 53 1.43 0.50 -4.05
CA LYS A 53 2.63 -0.08 -3.40
C LYS A 53 3.68 -0.38 -4.47
N GLN A 54 4.87 0.20 -4.31
CA GLN A 54 5.92 0.16 -5.33
C GLN A 54 7.22 -0.48 -4.83
N GLY A 55 7.10 -1.48 -3.96
CA GLY A 55 8.23 -2.18 -3.35
C GLY A 55 9.15 -1.22 -2.58
N GLY A 56 10.40 -1.08 -3.03
CA GLY A 56 11.40 -0.20 -2.43
C GLY A 56 11.28 1.29 -2.80
N LYS A 57 10.26 1.70 -3.56
CA LYS A 57 9.95 3.11 -3.87
C LYS A 57 8.86 3.63 -2.92
N ASP A 58 8.71 4.95 -2.87
CA ASP A 58 7.63 5.62 -2.14
C ASP A 58 6.25 4.99 -2.45
N ILE A 59 5.42 4.88 -1.41
CA ILE A 59 4.01 4.55 -1.58
C ILE A 59 3.29 5.83 -2.00
N ILE A 60 2.47 5.74 -3.04
CA ILE A 60 1.71 6.89 -3.53
C ILE A 60 0.22 6.68 -3.27
N LEU A 61 -0.37 7.58 -2.49
CA LEU A 61 -1.80 7.68 -2.33
C LEU A 61 -2.36 8.69 -3.33
N TYR A 62 -3.26 8.22 -4.19
CA TYR A 62 -4.10 9.05 -5.05
C TYR A 62 -5.52 9.07 -4.49
N ASN A 63 -6.07 10.26 -4.33
CA ASN A 63 -7.51 10.45 -4.19
C ASN A 63 -7.97 11.59 -5.13
N ARG A 64 -9.26 11.90 -5.14
CA ARG A 64 -9.83 12.93 -6.03
C ARG A 64 -9.29 14.34 -5.77
N ASN A 65 -8.74 14.61 -4.59
CA ASN A 65 -8.36 15.94 -4.14
C ASN A 65 -6.85 16.14 -4.02
N SER A 66 -6.08 15.07 -3.87
CA SER A 66 -4.65 15.14 -3.59
C SER A 66 -3.87 13.90 -4.01
N ILE A 67 -2.57 14.11 -4.15
CA ILE A 67 -1.56 13.07 -4.33
C ILE A 67 -0.61 13.19 -3.15
N LEU A 68 -0.45 12.12 -2.38
CA LEU A 68 0.50 12.05 -1.28
C LEU A 68 1.57 11.00 -1.60
N LYS A 69 2.83 11.40 -1.50
CA LYS A 69 3.97 10.49 -1.55
C LYS A 69 4.44 10.22 -0.13
N ILE A 70 4.52 8.95 0.23
CA ILE A 70 4.96 8.50 1.54
C ILE A 70 6.26 7.70 1.33
N PRO A 71 7.40 8.20 1.83
CA PRO A 71 8.65 7.47 1.77
C PRO A 71 8.52 6.10 2.42
N VAL A 72 9.05 5.09 1.75
CA VAL A 72 9.24 3.76 2.36
C VAL A 72 10.56 3.71 3.10
N PHE A 73 10.62 2.88 4.13
CA PHE A 73 11.86 2.62 4.81
C PHE A 73 12.72 1.71 3.94
N LYS A 74 13.92 2.17 3.60
CA LYS A 74 14.91 1.33 2.93
C LYS A 74 15.40 0.26 3.89
N MET A 75 15.10 -0.99 3.57
CA MET A 75 15.58 -2.15 4.31
C MET A 75 16.90 -2.62 3.71
N GLU A 76 17.94 -2.66 4.54
CA GLU A 76 19.29 -3.08 4.10
C GLU A 76 19.35 -4.60 3.85
N ASN A 77 18.58 -5.37 4.62
CA ASN A 77 18.60 -6.84 4.60
C ASN A 77 17.25 -7.41 4.20
N VAL A 78 16.87 -7.29 2.92
CA VAL A 78 15.67 -7.96 2.39
C VAL A 78 15.97 -9.45 2.21
N VAL A 79 15.20 -10.30 2.89
CA VAL A 79 15.35 -11.76 2.92
C VAL A 79 14.25 -12.45 2.12
N ASP A 80 12.99 -12.09 2.36
CA ASP A 80 11.83 -12.74 1.73
C ASP A 80 10.65 -11.76 1.68
N THR A 81 10.14 -11.46 0.49
CA THR A 81 9.03 -10.52 0.30
C THR A 81 7.65 -11.16 0.39
N THR A 82 7.59 -12.46 0.66
CA THR A 82 6.34 -13.21 0.78
C THR A 82 5.43 -12.58 1.84
N ALA A 83 4.16 -12.38 1.49
CA ALA A 83 3.11 -11.80 2.34
C ALA A 83 3.34 -10.36 2.82
N ALA A 84 4.37 -9.64 2.37
CA ALA A 84 4.59 -8.25 2.76
C ALA A 84 3.40 -7.33 2.46
N GLY A 85 2.68 -7.60 1.36
CA GLY A 85 1.43 -6.92 1.02
C GLY A 85 0.29 -7.19 1.99
N ASP A 86 0.22 -8.40 2.55
CA ASP A 86 -0.78 -8.80 3.54
C ASP A 86 -0.46 -8.15 4.89
N VAL A 87 0.82 -8.15 5.30
CA VAL A 87 1.29 -7.43 6.50
C VAL A 87 0.97 -5.95 6.39
N PHE A 88 1.25 -5.35 5.23
CA PHE A 88 0.91 -3.95 4.97
C PHE A 88 -0.59 -3.69 5.15
N ASN A 89 -1.44 -4.48 4.50
CA ASN A 89 -2.89 -4.29 4.55
C ASN A 89 -3.45 -4.49 5.96
N GLY A 90 -2.96 -5.50 6.69
CA GLY A 90 -3.36 -5.74 8.08
C GLY A 90 -2.96 -4.60 9.02
N ALA A 91 -1.71 -4.15 8.93
CA ALA A 91 -1.21 -3.04 9.73
C ALA A 91 -1.89 -1.70 9.36
N LEU A 92 -2.24 -1.49 8.09
CA LEU A 92 -3.01 -0.33 7.65
C LEU A 92 -4.40 -0.32 8.29
N ALA A 93 -5.10 -1.46 8.26
CA ALA A 93 -6.42 -1.58 8.85
C ALA A 93 -6.40 -1.32 10.37
N VAL A 94 -5.43 -1.90 11.09
CA VAL A 94 -5.23 -1.64 12.54
C VAL A 94 -5.00 -0.16 12.81
N ALA A 95 -4.11 0.49 12.05
CA ALA A 95 -3.81 1.90 12.25
C ALA A 95 -5.01 2.82 11.97
N LEU A 96 -5.81 2.51 10.95
CA LEU A 96 -7.04 3.26 10.64
C LEU A 96 -8.10 3.09 11.73
N GLU A 97 -8.27 1.87 12.26
CA GLU A 97 -9.18 1.59 13.38
C GLU A 97 -8.77 2.35 14.65
N GLU A 98 -7.46 2.54 14.85
CA GLU A 98 -6.91 3.36 15.93
C GLU A 98 -7.02 4.87 15.69
N ASN A 99 -7.78 5.31 14.69
CA ASN A 99 -7.99 6.71 14.32
C ASN A 99 -6.69 7.48 13.97
N LYS A 100 -5.61 6.77 13.59
CA LYS A 100 -4.43 7.44 13.03
C LYS A 100 -4.81 8.12 11.72
N ASN A 101 -4.22 9.28 11.44
CA ASN A 101 -4.47 9.90 10.14
C ASN A 101 -3.85 9.05 9.02
N ILE A 102 -4.32 9.22 7.79
CA ILE A 102 -3.90 8.33 6.68
C ILE A 102 -2.38 8.31 6.45
N LYS A 103 -1.66 9.42 6.67
CA LYS A 103 -0.19 9.44 6.52
C LYS A 103 0.48 8.60 7.60
N GLU A 104 0.01 8.70 8.84
CA GLU A 104 0.49 7.87 9.96
C GLU A 104 0.16 6.40 9.75
N ALA A 105 -1.04 6.09 9.27
CA ALA A 105 -1.47 4.73 9.00
C ALA A 105 -0.62 4.07 7.90
N ILE A 106 -0.35 4.78 6.80
CA ILE A 106 0.53 4.29 5.73
C ILE A 106 1.96 4.10 6.25
N ARG A 107 2.47 5.02 7.08
CA ARG A 107 3.82 4.89 7.67
C ARG A 107 3.92 3.67 8.59
N PHE A 108 2.92 3.46 9.43
CA PHE A 108 2.85 2.28 10.31
C PHE A 108 2.80 0.98 9.50
N ALA A 109 1.94 0.93 8.49
CA ALA A 109 1.84 -0.21 7.58
C ALA A 109 3.15 -0.48 6.81
N SER A 110 3.80 0.58 6.33
CA SER A 110 5.09 0.53 5.63
C SER A 110 6.20 0.02 6.54
N ALA A 111 6.24 0.45 7.81
CA ALA A 111 7.18 -0.09 8.80
C ALA A 111 6.94 -1.59 9.05
N ALA A 112 5.69 -2.00 9.27
CA ALA A 112 5.37 -3.41 9.52
C ALA A 112 5.76 -4.31 8.33
N ALA A 113 5.38 -3.93 7.12
CA ALA A 113 5.77 -4.66 5.91
C ALA A 113 7.28 -4.64 5.67
N GLY A 114 7.92 -3.51 5.96
CA GLY A 114 9.37 -3.38 5.86
C GLY A 114 10.11 -4.32 6.81
N ILE A 115 9.66 -4.47 8.06
CA ILE A 115 10.24 -5.42 9.01
C ILE A 115 9.99 -6.85 8.53
N SER A 116 8.79 -7.16 8.01
CA SER A 116 8.47 -8.52 7.56
C SER A 116 9.39 -8.98 6.43
N VAL A 117 9.76 -8.09 5.49
CA VAL A 117 10.64 -8.49 4.40
C VAL A 117 12.07 -8.85 4.83
N THR A 118 12.46 -8.52 6.06
CA THR A 118 13.77 -8.89 6.64
C THR A 118 13.81 -10.28 7.26
N ARG A 119 12.67 -11.00 7.26
CA ARG A 119 12.50 -12.32 7.88
C ARG A 119 12.04 -13.32 6.83
N LYS A 120 12.30 -14.60 7.05
CA LYS A 120 11.86 -15.68 6.14
C LYS A 120 10.42 -16.11 6.45
N GLY A 121 9.64 -16.35 5.40
CA GLY A 121 8.30 -16.93 5.48
C GLY A 121 7.16 -15.90 5.55
N ALA A 122 5.93 -16.38 5.42
CA ALA A 122 4.72 -15.56 5.41
C ALA A 122 4.29 -15.16 6.82
N GLN A 123 3.48 -15.98 7.51
CA GLN A 123 3.00 -15.64 8.86
C GLN A 123 4.12 -15.48 9.89
N SER A 124 5.21 -16.25 9.75
CA SER A 124 6.37 -16.17 10.64
C SER A 124 7.16 -14.87 10.52
N SER A 125 6.95 -14.08 9.46
CA SER A 125 7.62 -12.79 9.28
C SER A 125 6.83 -11.60 9.84
N ILE A 126 5.56 -11.80 10.22
CA ILE A 126 4.70 -10.73 10.73
C ILE A 126 5.30 -10.18 12.03
N PRO A 127 5.63 -8.87 12.11
CA PRO A 127 6.13 -8.27 13.34
C PRO A 127 5.01 -8.09 14.37
N ASN A 128 5.40 -8.05 15.64
CA ASN A 128 4.49 -7.62 16.70
C ASN A 128 4.39 -6.07 16.76
N ARG A 129 3.46 -5.56 17.57
CA ARG A 129 3.22 -4.12 17.68
C ARG A 129 4.44 -3.34 18.20
N GLU A 130 5.13 -3.87 19.21
CA GLU A 130 6.27 -3.21 19.85
C GLU A 130 7.42 -3.03 18.85
N GLU A 131 7.72 -4.06 18.07
CA GLU A 131 8.74 -4.02 17.01
C GLU A 131 8.47 -2.91 15.99
N VAL A 132 7.21 -2.72 15.58
CA VAL A 132 6.84 -1.66 14.62
C VAL A 132 7.00 -0.27 15.24
N GLU A 133 6.55 -0.08 16.49
CA GLU A 133 6.64 1.21 17.19
C GLU A 133 8.10 1.58 17.50
N GLU A 134 8.93 0.61 17.91
CA GLU A 134 10.37 0.81 18.12
C GLU A 134 11.08 1.18 16.82
N PHE A 135 10.80 0.45 15.74
CA PHE A 135 11.36 0.74 14.43
C PHE A 135 11.00 2.17 13.96
N LEU A 136 9.75 2.60 14.16
CA LEU A 136 9.33 3.96 13.83
C LEU A 136 10.06 5.00 14.68
N LYS A 137 10.23 4.77 15.98
CA LYS A 137 10.98 5.68 16.86
C LYS A 137 12.42 5.84 16.39
N GLU A 138 13.12 4.76 16.08
CA GLU A 138 14.52 4.81 15.62
C GLU A 138 14.70 5.59 14.31
N LYS A 139 13.74 5.49 13.38
CA LYS A 139 13.82 6.16 12.08
C LYS A 139 13.34 7.62 12.07
N PHE A 140 12.67 8.07 13.14
CA PHE A 140 12.17 9.44 13.29
C PHE A 140 12.73 10.18 14.51
N SER A 141 13.72 9.60 15.20
CA SER A 141 14.56 10.28 16.20
C SER A 141 15.66 11.10 15.52
#